data_AF-A0A8D7ZWY6-F1
#
_entry.id   AF-A0A8D7ZWY6-F1
#
_cell.length_a   1.000
_cell.length_b   1.000
_cell.length_c   1.000
_cell.angle_alpha   90.00
_cell.angle_beta   90.00
_cell.angle_gamma   90.00
#
_symmetry.space_group_name_H-M   'P 1'
#
loop_
_entity.id
_entity.type
_entity.pdbx_description
1 polymer ?
#
loop_
_entity_poly.entity_id
_entity_poly.type
_entity_poly.pdbx_seq_one_letter_code
_entity_poly.pdbx_strand_id
1 'polypeptide(L)'
;QIKDKLESKEEVAECVNIMNNMLELLFHSVEDIGPIDNDVREIMQILLRTVIQSSIAMDRDNPLVGNLVAIMLGIFRSMNAGHYRAYVQSFLTSYDLLDFLTEIL
;
A
#
# COMPACT_ATOMS: atom_id res chain seq x y z
N GLN A 1 -8.83 26.89 -6.84
CA GLN A 1 -9.51 26.38 -5.62
C GLN A 1 -10.45 25.21 -5.91
N ILE A 2 -11.56 25.37 -6.65
CA ILE A 2 -12.44 24.22 -6.98
C ILE A 2 -11.78 23.28 -8.00
N LYS A 3 -11.10 23.84 -9.01
CA LYS A 3 -10.37 23.09 -10.04
C LYS A 3 -9.22 22.26 -9.43
N ASP A 4 -8.39 22.89 -8.61
CA ASP A 4 -7.26 22.21 -7.94
C ASP A 4 -7.70 21.05 -7.03
N LYS A 5 -8.86 21.19 -6.34
CA LYS A 5 -9.44 20.11 -5.52
C LYS A 5 -10.04 18.98 -6.36
N LEU A 6 -10.44 19.25 -7.60
CA LEU A 6 -10.95 18.24 -8.52
C LEU A 6 -9.79 17.48 -9.17
N GLU A 7 -8.76 18.21 -9.62
CA GLU A 7 -7.49 17.66 -10.14
C GLU A 7 -6.84 16.76 -9.08
N SER A 8 -6.76 17.20 -7.82
CA SER A 8 -6.20 16.36 -6.74
C SER A 8 -7.01 15.07 -6.48
N LYS A 9 -8.32 15.07 -6.76
CA LYS A 9 -9.16 13.86 -6.59
C LYS A 9 -8.97 12.88 -7.74
N GLU A 10 -8.83 13.39 -8.96
CA GLU A 10 -8.53 12.57 -10.14
C GLU A 10 -7.13 11.95 -10.02
N GLU A 11 -6.13 12.71 -9.58
CA GLU A 11 -4.76 12.21 -9.34
C GLU A 11 -4.74 11.06 -8.31
N VAL A 12 -5.49 11.19 -7.21
CA VAL A 12 -5.57 10.12 -6.19
C VAL A 12 -6.26 8.88 -6.73
N ALA A 13 -7.33 9.04 -7.53
CA ALA A 13 -7.99 7.92 -8.18
C ALA A 13 -7.05 7.19 -9.14
N GLU A 14 -6.24 7.93 -9.91
CA GLU A 14 -5.22 7.34 -10.79
C GLU A 14 -4.12 6.62 -10.00
N CYS A 15 -3.63 7.18 -8.91
CA CYS A 15 -2.69 6.49 -8.02
C CYS A 15 -3.27 5.16 -7.52
N VAL A 16 -4.53 5.13 -7.11
CA VAL A 16 -5.23 3.91 -6.68
C VAL A 16 -5.30 2.89 -7.83
N ASN A 17 -5.62 3.33 -9.05
CA ASN A 17 -5.65 2.44 -10.21
C ASN A 17 -4.27 1.86 -10.53
N ILE A 18 -3.22 2.68 -10.52
CA ILE A 18 -1.83 2.22 -10.74
C ILE A 18 -1.43 1.20 -9.68
N MET A 19 -1.72 1.46 -8.41
CA MET A 19 -1.44 0.53 -7.32
C MET A 19 -2.18 -0.80 -7.46
N ASN A 20 -3.46 -0.77 -7.82
CA ASN A 20 -4.22 -1.99 -8.10
C ASN A 20 -3.61 -2.80 -9.24
N ASN A 21 -3.28 -2.15 -10.36
CA ASN A 21 -2.65 -2.82 -11.50
C ASN A 21 -1.29 -3.45 -11.15
N MET A 22 -0.48 -2.76 -10.33
CA MET A 22 0.79 -3.31 -9.85
C MET A 22 0.57 -4.56 -9.00
N LEU A 23 -0.38 -4.53 -8.06
CA LEU A 23 -0.69 -5.69 -7.23
C LEU A 23 -1.25 -6.85 -8.06
N GLU A 24 -2.13 -6.59 -9.02
CA GLU A 24 -2.63 -7.61 -9.94
C GLU A 24 -1.48 -8.31 -10.69
N LEU A 25 -0.49 -7.56 -11.19
CA LEU A 25 0.70 -8.12 -11.84
C LEU A 25 1.53 -9.01 -10.92
N LEU A 26 1.66 -8.65 -9.63
CA LEU A 26 2.38 -9.47 -8.66
C LEU A 26 1.61 -10.73 -8.25
N PHE A 27 0.27 -10.66 -8.24
CA PHE A 27 -0.58 -11.79 -7.87
C PHE A 27 -0.85 -12.75 -9.01
N HIS A 28 -0.86 -12.26 -10.25
CA HIS A 28 -1.03 -13.08 -11.42
C HIS A 28 0.31 -13.75 -11.73
N SER A 29 0.45 -15.00 -11.29
CA SER A 29 1.57 -15.87 -11.67
C SER A 29 1.49 -16.18 -13.17
N VAL A 30 1.90 -15.25 -14.00
CA VAL A 30 2.30 -15.56 -15.37
C VAL A 30 3.65 -16.26 -15.24
N GLU A 31 3.84 -17.42 -15.87
CA GLU A 31 5.07 -18.21 -15.77
C GLU A 31 6.34 -17.44 -16.23
N ASP A 32 6.19 -16.22 -16.74
CA ASP A 32 7.19 -15.45 -17.47
C ASP A 32 7.67 -14.15 -16.77
N ILE A 33 7.18 -13.84 -15.55
CA ILE A 33 7.58 -12.60 -14.83
C ILE A 33 8.82 -12.78 -13.93
N GLY A 34 9.33 -14.00 -13.76
CA GLY A 34 10.53 -14.24 -12.95
C GLY A 34 10.31 -14.02 -11.43
N PRO A 35 11.40 -13.91 -10.65
CA PRO A 35 11.31 -13.77 -9.19
C PRO A 35 10.90 -12.35 -8.78
N ILE A 36 9.79 -12.24 -8.05
CA ILE A 36 9.19 -10.96 -7.61
C ILE A 36 9.51 -10.56 -6.16
N ASP A 37 10.39 -11.29 -5.47
CA ASP A 37 10.65 -11.08 -4.02
C ASP A 37 11.16 -9.65 -3.73
N ASN A 38 12.07 -9.15 -4.56
CA ASN A 38 12.58 -7.79 -4.42
C ASN A 38 11.51 -6.74 -4.76
N ASP A 39 10.67 -6.98 -5.77
CA ASP A 39 9.57 -6.06 -6.12
C ASP A 39 8.58 -5.93 -4.98
N VAL A 40 8.21 -7.05 -4.35
CA VAL A 40 7.36 -7.05 -3.14
C VAL A 40 8.03 -6.29 -2.00
N ARG A 41 9.35 -6.45 -1.81
CA ARG A 41 10.11 -5.72 -0.80
C ARG A 41 10.07 -4.21 -1.01
N GLU A 42 10.30 -3.74 -2.23
CA GLU A 42 10.23 -2.30 -2.54
C GLU A 42 8.81 -1.76 -2.37
N ILE A 43 7.81 -2.50 -2.85
CA ILE A 43 6.40 -2.11 -2.72
C ILE A 43 5.98 -2.00 -1.26
N MET A 44 6.32 -2.97 -0.40
CA MET A 44 5.98 -2.86 1.02
C MET A 44 6.67 -1.66 1.68
N GLN A 45 7.93 -1.39 1.34
CA GLN A 45 8.71 -0.30 1.95
C GLN A 45 8.17 1.07 1.56
N ILE A 46 7.81 1.24 0.28
CA ILE A 46 7.40 2.53 -0.27
C ILE A 46 5.91 2.79 -0.03
N LEU A 47 5.04 1.79 -0.24
CA LEU A 47 3.60 2.02 -0.35
C LEU A 47 2.80 1.66 0.90
N LEU A 48 3.22 0.69 1.72
CA LEU A 48 2.36 0.12 2.76
C LEU A 48 1.86 1.18 3.75
N ARG A 49 2.79 1.94 4.36
CA ARG A 49 2.42 2.99 5.32
C ARG A 49 1.67 4.14 4.66
N THR A 50 2.05 4.52 3.43
CA THR A 50 1.36 5.57 2.67
C THR A 50 -0.09 5.20 2.38
N VAL A 51 -0.36 3.94 2.00
CA VAL A 51 -1.72 3.44 1.75
C VAL A 51 -2.54 3.42 3.04
N ILE A 52 -1.95 2.94 4.16
CA ILE A 52 -2.58 2.96 5.49
C ILE A 52 -2.99 4.39 5.87
N GLN A 53 -2.05 5.32 5.86
CA GLN A 53 -2.30 6.71 6.25
C GLN A 53 -3.29 7.41 5.30
N SER A 54 -3.23 7.11 4.00
CA SER A 54 -4.20 7.63 3.03
C SER A 54 -5.61 7.09 3.30
N SER A 55 -5.75 5.82 3.70
CA SER A 55 -7.04 5.23 4.04
C SER A 55 -7.65 5.84 5.31
N ILE A 56 -6.81 6.17 6.30
CA ILE A 56 -7.23 6.82 7.55
C ILE A 56 -7.65 8.27 7.30
N ALA A 57 -6.91 9.00 6.47
CA ALA A 57 -7.16 10.40 6.19
C ALA A 57 -8.37 10.63 5.26
N MET A 58 -8.77 9.61 4.50
CA MET A 58 -9.86 9.70 3.55
C MET A 58 -11.22 9.57 4.24
N ASP A 59 -12.20 10.34 3.75
CA ASP A 59 -13.57 10.23 4.23
C ASP A 59 -14.12 8.82 4.00
N ARG A 60 -14.84 8.28 4.98
CA ARG A 60 -15.36 6.91 4.95
C ARG A 60 -16.41 6.69 3.87
N ASP A 61 -17.10 7.76 3.46
CA ASP A 61 -18.09 7.71 2.39
C ASP A 61 -17.43 7.80 0.99
N ASN A 62 -16.12 8.06 0.91
CA ASN A 62 -15.41 8.07 -0.35
C ASN A 62 -15.20 6.63 -0.86
N PRO A 63 -15.66 6.29 -2.08
CA PRO A 63 -15.51 4.93 -2.61
C PRO A 63 -14.06 4.45 -2.72
N LEU A 64 -13.09 5.36 -2.81
CA LEU A 64 -11.67 5.01 -2.89
C LEU A 64 -11.10 4.46 -1.58
N VAL A 65 -11.74 4.71 -0.43
CA VAL A 65 -11.24 4.23 0.86
C VAL A 65 -11.23 2.70 0.91
N GLY A 66 -12.26 2.06 0.34
CA GLY A 66 -12.33 0.60 0.21
C GLY A 66 -11.21 0.06 -0.68
N ASN A 67 -10.87 0.77 -1.76
CA ASN A 67 -9.77 0.38 -2.64
C ASN A 67 -8.41 0.48 -1.92
N LEU A 68 -8.17 1.53 -1.14
CA LEU A 68 -6.94 1.66 -0.35
C LEU A 68 -6.82 0.53 0.69
N VAL A 69 -7.91 0.16 1.37
CA VAL A 69 -7.92 -0.99 2.29
C VAL A 69 -7.64 -2.30 1.54
N ALA A 70 -8.23 -2.50 0.35
CA ALA A 70 -7.96 -3.67 -0.48
C ALA A 70 -6.49 -3.73 -0.93
N ILE A 71 -5.90 -2.60 -1.31
CA ILE A 71 -4.48 -2.48 -1.67
C ILE A 71 -3.60 -2.83 -0.48
N MET A 72 -3.90 -2.29 0.71
CA MET A 72 -3.19 -2.61 1.95
C MET A 72 -3.19 -4.12 2.23
N LEU A 73 -4.37 -4.76 2.14
CA LEU A 73 -4.50 -6.22 2.31
C LEU A 73 -3.76 -6.99 1.22
N GLY A 74 -3.74 -6.47 -0.01
CA GLY A 74 -2.95 -7.02 -1.11
C GLY A 74 -1.45 -7.01 -0.79
N ILE A 75 -0.90 -5.87 -0.39
CA ILE A 75 0.52 -5.79 -0.01
C ILE A 75 0.85 -6.81 1.09
N PHE A 76 0.04 -6.89 2.15
CA PHE A 76 0.24 -7.89 3.21
C PHE A 76 0.20 -9.32 2.68
N ARG A 77 -0.75 -9.64 1.81
CA ARG A 77 -0.88 -10.99 1.24
C ARG A 77 0.30 -11.37 0.35
N SER A 78 0.95 -10.41 -0.31
CA SER A 78 2.15 -10.64 -1.11
C SER A 78 3.41 -10.86 -0.25
N MET A 79 3.41 -10.41 1.01
CA MET A 79 4.56 -10.52 1.90
C MET A 79 4.73 -11.94 2.45
N ASN A 80 5.98 -12.40 2.51
CA ASN A 80 6.36 -13.64 3.18
C ASN A 80 7.05 -13.32 4.53
N ALA A 81 7.42 -14.35 5.30
CA ALA A 81 8.05 -14.17 6.61
C ALA A 81 9.38 -13.37 6.56
N GLY A 82 10.11 -13.45 5.44
CA GLY A 82 11.32 -12.66 5.20
C GLY A 82 11.01 -11.18 4.99
N HIS A 83 9.97 -10.87 4.22
CA HIS A 83 9.45 -9.51 4.03
C HIS A 83 9.00 -8.89 5.35
N TYR A 84 8.16 -9.58 6.12
CA TYR A 84 7.72 -9.09 7.42
C TYR A 84 8.89 -8.80 8.37
N ARG A 85 9.87 -9.72 8.44
CA ARG A 85 11.07 -9.51 9.27
C ARG A 85 11.83 -8.27 8.84
N ALA A 86 12.09 -8.12 7.54
CA ALA A 86 12.82 -6.97 7.02
C ALA A 86 12.07 -5.65 7.25
N TYR A 87 10.74 -5.65 7.10
CA TYR A 87 9.91 -4.48 7.34
C TYR A 87 9.90 -4.06 8.82
N VAL A 88 9.78 -5.03 9.74
CA VAL A 88 9.88 -4.74 11.18
C VAL A 88 11.27 -4.20 11.54
N GLN A 89 12.32 -4.71 10.90
CA GLN A 89 13.71 -4.27 11.12
C GLN A 89 14.03 -2.90 10.52
N SER A 90 13.23 -2.37 9.57
CA SER A 90 13.46 -1.04 9.01
C SER A 90 12.98 0.10 9.91
N PHE A 91 12.21 -0.18 10.95
CA PHE A 91 11.85 0.82 11.95
C PHE A 91 13.05 1.18 12.83
N LEU A 92 13.31 2.48 12.99
CA LEU A 92 14.44 2.99 13.77
C LEU A 92 14.25 2.75 15.28
N THR A 93 13.01 2.81 15.74
CA THR A 93 12.66 2.61 17.14
C THR A 93 11.44 1.71 17.31
N SER A 94 11.33 1.08 18.49
CA SER A 94 10.13 0.33 18.86
C SER A 94 8.88 1.20 18.96
N TYR A 95 9.03 2.51 19.16
CA TYR A 95 7.90 3.45 19.14
C TYR A 95 7.35 3.63 17.72
N ASP A 96 8.22 3.76 16.71
CA ASP A 96 7.79 3.89 15.32
C ASP A 96 7.05 2.63 14.84
N LEU A 97 7.52 1.46 15.28
CA LEU A 97 6.83 0.20 15.02
C LEU A 97 5.47 0.14 15.72
N LEU A 98 5.39 0.53 16.99
CA LEU A 98 4.13 0.55 17.75
C LEU A 98 3.12 1.53 17.12
N ASP A 99 3.58 2.69 16.69
CA ASP A 99 2.80 3.71 15.99
C ASP A 99 2.21 3.13 14.70
N PHE A 100 3.04 2.51 13.86
CA PHE A 100 2.59 1.80 12.67
C PHE A 100 1.58 0.68 12.98
N LEU A 101 1.81 -0.12 14.01
CA LEU A 101 0.87 -1.17 14.40
C LEU A 101 -0.47 -0.58 14.87
N THR A 102 -0.44 0.60 15.48
CA THR A 102 -1.66 1.32 15.92
C THR A 102 -2.40 1.92 14.72
N GLU A 103 -1.71 2.33 13.67
CA GLU A 103 -2.34 2.78 12.41
C GLU A 103 -3.14 1.64 11.72
N ILE A 104 -2.77 0.38 11.95
CA ILE A 104 -3.42 -0.79 11.35
C ILE A 104 -4.68 -1.24 12.12
N LEU A 105 -4.72 -1.01 13.45
CA LEU A 105 -5.72 -1.55 14.38
C LEU A 105 -6.97 -0.67 14.49
#